data_AF-A0A8S4R7I2-F1
#
_entry.id   AF-A0A8S4R7I2-F1
#
_cell.length_a   1.000
_cell.length_b   1.000
_cell.length_c   1.000
_cell.angle_alpha   90.00
_cell.angle_beta   90.00
_cell.angle_gamma   90.00
#
_symmetry.space_group_name_H-M   'P 1'
#
loop_
_entity.id
_entity.type
_entity.pdbx_description
1 polymer ?
#
loop_
_entity_poly.entity_id
_entity_poly.type
_entity_poly.pdbx_seq_one_letter_code
_entity_poly.pdbx_strand_id
1 'polypeptide(L)' 'AIQQVLEVARGIALKSPVAVQMTKKSLVYSQSRPNKDGLEHIKLINQAMLQSDDLKKAAMATATKTETEFDNL' A
#
# COMPACT_ATOMS: atom_id res chain seq x y z
N ALA A 1 10.39 -23.58 -2.81
CA ALA A 1 10.77 -22.37 -3.58
C ALA A 1 9.57 -21.74 -4.27
N ILE A 2 9.07 -22.25 -5.42
CA ILE A 2 7.98 -21.61 -6.17
C ILE A 2 6.70 -21.43 -5.33
N GLN A 3 6.28 -22.45 -4.58
CA GLN A 3 5.08 -22.38 -3.74
C GLN A 3 5.14 -21.24 -2.71
N GLN A 4 6.29 -21.04 -2.07
CA GLN A 4 6.49 -19.98 -1.07
C GLN A 4 6.49 -18.59 -1.72
N VAL A 5 7.06 -18.46 -2.92
CA VAL A 5 7.02 -17.21 -3.69
C VAL A 5 5.58 -16.85 -4.06
N LEU A 6 4.78 -17.83 -4.49
CA LEU A 6 3.37 -17.63 -4.83
C LEU A 6 2.53 -17.26 -3.60
N GLU A 7 2.84 -17.80 -2.44
CA GLU A 7 2.19 -17.44 -1.18
C GLU A 7 2.44 -15.97 -0.82
N VAL A 8 3.69 -15.51 -0.91
CA VAL A 8 4.04 -14.11 -0.69
C VAL A 8 3.37 -13.21 -1.73
N ALA A 9 3.39 -13.59 -3.01
CA ALA A 9 2.76 -12.84 -4.09
C ALA A 9 1.24 -12.71 -3.87
N ARG A 10 0.56 -13.79 -3.45
CA ARG A 10 -0.85 -13.76 -3.08
C ARG A 10 -1.10 -12.80 -1.92
N GLY A 11 -0.26 -12.83 -0.89
CA GLY A 11 -0.36 -11.92 0.24
C GLY A 11 -0.19 -10.44 -0.15
N ILE A 12 0.60 -10.13 -1.17
CA ILE A 12 0.73 -8.77 -1.73
C ILE A 12 -0.51 -8.42 -2.55
N ALA A 13 -1.00 -9.32 -3.39
CA ALA A 13 -2.14 -9.11 -4.28
C ALA A 13 -3.48 -8.90 -3.53
N LEU A 14 -3.60 -9.39 -2.29
CA LEU A 14 -4.77 -9.15 -1.44
C LEU A 14 -4.84 -7.74 -0.84
N LYS A 15 -3.82 -6.90 -1.04
CA LYS A 15 -3.79 -5.52 -0.54
C LYS A 15 -4.22 -4.54 -1.63
N SER A 16 -4.58 -3.32 -1.21
CA SER A 16 -4.85 -2.22 -2.14
C SER A 16 -3.71 -2.06 -3.16
N PRO A 17 -4.00 -2.09 -4.48
CA PRO A 17 -2.99 -1.92 -5.52
C PRO A 17 -2.33 -0.55 -5.42
N VAL A 18 -3.11 0.50 -5.10
CA VAL A 18 -2.58 1.85 -4.87
C VAL A 18 -1.62 1.86 -3.68
N ALA A 19 -2.02 1.28 -2.55
CA ALA A 19 -1.18 1.25 -1.35
C ALA A 19 0.15 0.50 -1.56
N VAL A 20 0.11 -0.64 -2.27
CA VAL A 20 1.31 -1.42 -2.62
C VAL A 20 2.26 -0.59 -3.48
N GLN A 21 1.76 0.01 -4.56
CA GLN A 21 2.58 0.81 -5.47
C GLN A 21 3.17 2.05 -4.79
N MET A 22 2.37 2.77 -4.00
CA MET A 22 2.80 3.99 -3.32
C MET A 22 3.82 3.69 -2.22
N THR A 23 3.65 2.58 -1.49
CA THR A 23 4.66 2.11 -0.53
C THR A 23 5.97 1.80 -1.25
N LYS A 24 5.94 1.10 -2.39
CA LYS A 24 7.13 0.82 -3.18
C LYS A 24 7.82 2.10 -3.66
N LYS A 25 7.05 3.09 -4.12
CA LYS A 25 7.59 4.41 -4.51
C LYS A 25 8.27 5.11 -3.34
N SER A 26 7.69 5.10 -2.14
CA SER A 26 8.31 5.69 -0.95
C SER A 26 9.62 5.00 -0.56
N LEU A 27 9.69 3.67 -0.66
CA LEU A 27 10.92 2.91 -0.41
C LEU A 27 12.02 3.28 -1.42
N VAL A 28 11.68 3.30 -2.71
CA VAL A 28 12.62 3.65 -3.79
C VAL A 28 13.09 5.10 -3.66
N TYR A 29 12.17 6.02 -3.36
CA TYR A 29 12.52 7.43 -3.14
C TYR A 29 13.51 7.59 -1.98
N SER A 30 13.31 6.86 -0.89
CA SER A 30 14.13 7.00 0.32
C SER A 30 15.52 6.38 0.19
N GLN A 31 15.73 5.40 -0.71
CA GLN A 31 16.94 4.58 -0.75
C GLN A 31 18.26 5.35 -0.89
N SER A 32 18.26 6.49 -1.60
CA SER A 32 19.48 7.26 -1.91
C SER A 32 19.39 8.72 -1.45
N ARG A 33 18.54 9.01 -0.47
CA ARG A 33 18.28 10.39 0.00
C ARG A 33 18.50 10.51 1.51
N PRO A 34 18.81 11.72 2.02
CA PRO A 34 18.80 11.98 3.45
C PRO A 34 17.47 11.58 4.09
N ASN A 35 17.52 11.09 5.33
CA ASN A 35 16.34 10.64 6.06
C ASN A 35 15.21 11.70 6.10
N LYS A 36 15.58 12.98 6.22
CA LYS A 36 14.62 14.09 6.23
C LYS A 36 13.74 14.11 4.97
N ASP A 37 14.35 13.92 3.80
CA ASP A 37 13.63 13.96 2.52
C ASP A 37 12.72 12.75 2.36
N GLY A 38 13.19 11.57 2.81
CA GLY A 38 12.37 10.35 2.84
C GLY A 38 11.15 10.50 3.74
N LEU A 39 11.31 11.07 4.93
CA LEU A 39 10.21 11.31 5.87
C LEU A 39 9.19 12.32 5.31
N GLU A 40 9.64 13.41 4.69
CA GLU A 40 8.72 14.36 4.05
C GLU A 40 7.98 13.74 2.86
N HIS A 41 8.64 12.90 2.06
CA HIS A 41 7.99 12.16 0.99
C HIS A 41 6.93 11.19 1.53
N ILE A 42 7.22 10.42 2.59
CA ILE A 42 6.25 9.53 3.24
C ILE A 42 5.04 10.33 3.74
N LYS A 43 5.28 11.47 4.40
CA LYS A 43 4.20 12.34 4.88
C LYS A 43 3.30 12.80 3.73
N LEU A 44 3.86 13.29 2.63
CA LEU A 44 3.11 13.73 1.46
C LEU A 44 2.28 12.57 0.86
N ILE A 45 2.89 11.41 0.69
CA ILE A 45 2.22 10.22 0.14
C ILE A 45 1.07 9.79 1.05
N ASN A 46 1.28 9.73 2.37
CA ASN A 46 0.23 9.38 3.31
C ASN A 46 -0.93 10.39 3.29
N GLN A 47 -0.64 11.69 3.20
CA GLN A 47 -1.68 12.72 3.06
C GLN A 47 -2.53 12.51 1.80
N ALA A 48 -1.92 12.15 0.68
CA ALA A 48 -2.65 11.80 -0.54
C ALA A 48 -3.46 10.51 -0.37
N MET A 49 -2.90 9.48 0.28
CA MET A 49 -3.58 8.19 0.48
C MET A 49 -4.77 8.29 1.43
N LEU A 50 -4.81 9.26 2.34
CA LEU A 50 -6.00 9.54 3.16
C LEU A 50 -7.25 9.85 2.34
N GLN A 51 -7.08 10.34 1.11
CA GLN A 51 -8.19 10.65 0.20
C GLN A 51 -8.59 9.49 -0.70
N SER A 52 -7.85 8.37 -0.68
CA SER A 52 -8.11 7.23 -1.55
C SER A 52 -9.40 6.50 -1.18
N ASP A 53 -10.12 6.01 -2.18
CA ASP A 53 -11.30 5.18 -1.95
C ASP A 53 -10.93 3.79 -1.42
N ASP A 54 -9.75 3.28 -1.77
CA ASP A 54 -9.19 2.05 -1.22
C ASP A 54 -9.10 2.11 0.32
N LEU A 55 -8.66 3.25 0.89
CA LEU A 55 -8.62 3.40 2.33
C LEU A 55 -10.02 3.32 2.96
N LYS A 56 -11.01 3.95 2.34
CA LYS A 56 -12.41 3.92 2.83
C LYS A 56 -12.97 2.50 2.75
N LYS A 57 -12.78 1.81 1.63
CA LYS A 57 -13.20 0.40 1.43
C LYS A 57 -12.55 -0.51 2.47
N ALA A 58 -11.24 -0.40 2.65
CA ALA A 58 -10.50 -1.21 3.62
C ALA A 58 -10.92 -0.95 5.07
N ALA A 59 -11.15 0.32 5.43
CA ALA A 59 -11.62 0.69 6.77
C ALA A 59 -13.02 0.12 7.05
N MET A 60 -13.93 0.22 6.08
CA MET A 60 -15.28 -0.32 6.19
C MET A 60 -15.24 -1.85 6.33
N ALA A 61 -14.52 -2.54 5.46
CA ALA A 61 -14.38 -3.99 5.50
C ALA A 61 -13.77 -4.50 6.82
N THR A 62 -12.79 -3.77 7.36
CA THR A 62 -12.22 -4.05 8.69
C THR A 62 -13.27 -3.90 9.79
N ALA A 63 -14.06 -2.83 9.75
CA ALA A 63 -15.12 -2.58 10.72
C ALA A 63 -16.24 -3.62 10.65
N THR A 64 -16.59 -4.10 9.45
CA THR A 64 -17.63 -5.11 9.21
C THR A 64 -17.13 -6.55 9.27
N LYS A 65 -15.81 -6.75 9.44
CA LYS A 65 -15.13 -8.07 9.38
C LYS A 65 -15.42 -8.82 8.08
N THR A 66 -15.51 -8.10 6.97
CA THR A 66 -15.68 -8.65 5.63
C THR A 66 -14.38 -8.55 4.85
N GLU A 67 -14.27 -9.32 3.77
CA GLU A 67 -13.15 -9.16 2.84
C GLU A 67 -13.32 -7.89 2.02
N THR A 68 -12.20 -7.28 1.60
CA THR A 68 -12.20 -6.07 0.76
C THR A 68 -11.85 -6.46 -0.66
N GLU A 69 -12.68 -6.05 -1.62
CA GLU A 69 -12.33 -6.09 -3.04
C GLU A 69 -11.87 -4.69 -3.47
N PHE A 70 -10.67 -4.64 -4.04
CA PHE A 70 -10.10 -3.42 -4.61
C PHE A 70 -10.25 -3.46 -6.12
N ASP A 71 -10.45 -2.28 -6.73
CA ASP A 71 -10.60 -2.20 -8.17
C ASP A 71 -9.23 -2.45 -8.83
N ASN A 72 -9.21 -3.19 -9.94
CA ASN A 72 -8.00 -3.36 -10.72
C ASN A 72 -7.72 -2.06 -11.49
N LEU A 73 -6.54 -1.48 -11.26
CA LEU A 73 -6.00 -0.33 -11.99
C LEU A 73 -5.15 -0.77 -13.18
#